data_AF-A0A1Y6MAB7-F1
#
_entry.id   AF-A0A1Y6MAB7-F1
#
_cell.length_a   1.000
_cell.length_b   1.000
_cell.length_c   1.000
_cell.angle_alpha   90.00
_cell.angle_beta   90.00
_cell.angle_gamma   90.00
#
_symmetry.space_group_name_H-M   'P 1'
#
loop_
_entity.id
_entity.type
_entity.pdbx_description
1 polymer ?
#
loop_
_entity_poly.entity_id
_entity_poly.type
_entity_poly.pdbx_seq_one_letter_code
_entity_poly.pdbx_strand_id
1 'polypeptide(L)'
;MKLGSVRIYAPEQWGTLEKFSKFYAHTYKLSNTGKRCVSGAQNHFHKANTLLHLANKLVPNLALDVQELNEKGFSRAANTSELSAVIESAMLELYSSVDCARKVVTEICQKEWKLQGVPDSTRKLFKKIKDEKMVADFPEQLKVAITEANWYEEFRVIRDELTHQDTGNCHKDNDTGTISYMHTGITNQGRSLIIDDIFKFLDKIFNGVNLFLGRVFAYLYTTLSDEPVRQICGIFEGRAYTRFVRPSEAIDFNGGVCAVKDALALPENPNCAFMGTCKAFENACI
;
A
#
# COMPACT_ATOMS: atom_id res chain seq x y z
N MET A 1 4.77 -28.86 -24.33
CA MET A 1 5.11 -27.72 -23.46
C MET A 1 4.30 -27.85 -22.18
N LYS A 2 4.91 -27.95 -21.00
CA LYS A 2 4.16 -28.05 -19.74
C LYS A 2 3.63 -26.65 -19.42
N LEU A 3 2.31 -26.49 -19.40
CA LEU A 3 1.69 -25.20 -19.05
C LEU A 3 2.03 -24.86 -17.59
N GLY A 4 2.39 -23.60 -17.34
CA GLY A 4 2.73 -23.12 -16.01
C GLY A 4 1.53 -23.16 -15.06
N SER A 5 1.81 -23.39 -13.78
CA SER A 5 0.81 -23.41 -12.70
C SER A 5 1.13 -22.27 -11.73
N VAL A 6 0.14 -21.41 -11.45
CA VAL A 6 0.30 -20.26 -10.56
C VAL A 6 -0.79 -20.31 -9.48
N ARG A 7 -0.37 -20.37 -8.22
CA ARG A 7 -1.25 -20.21 -7.07
C ARG A 7 -1.50 -18.72 -6.82
N ILE A 8 -2.77 -18.32 -6.75
CA ILE A 8 -3.21 -16.94 -6.53
C ILE A 8 -3.82 -16.76 -5.13
N TYR A 9 -4.56 -17.77 -4.64
CA TYR A 9 -5.14 -17.73 -3.30
C TYR A 9 -4.10 -18.10 -2.24
N ALA A 10 -3.57 -17.09 -1.55
CA ALA A 10 -2.58 -17.22 -0.48
C ALA A 10 -2.91 -16.27 0.68
N PRO A 11 -4.01 -16.51 1.42
CA PRO A 11 -4.44 -15.65 2.51
C PRO A 11 -3.44 -15.52 3.65
N GLU A 12 -2.53 -16.49 3.80
CA GLU A 12 -1.42 -16.44 4.75
C GLU A 12 -0.38 -15.36 4.39
N GLN A 13 -0.35 -14.93 3.13
CA GLN A 13 0.51 -13.85 2.64
C GLN A 13 -0.22 -12.51 2.57
N TRP A 14 -1.52 -12.46 2.85
CA TRP A 14 -2.31 -11.24 2.72
C TRP A 14 -2.21 -10.35 3.95
N GLY A 15 -1.85 -9.08 3.72
CA GLY A 15 -2.03 -8.01 4.69
C GLY A 15 -3.50 -7.67 4.94
N THR A 16 -3.79 -6.86 5.96
CA THR A 16 -5.18 -6.50 6.33
C THR A 16 -5.89 -5.70 5.24
N LEU A 17 -5.19 -4.82 4.53
CA LEU A 17 -5.71 -4.12 3.36
C LEU A 17 -6.07 -5.08 2.22
N GLU A 18 -5.24 -6.09 1.96
CA GLU A 18 -5.51 -7.11 0.95
C GLU A 18 -6.73 -7.95 1.33
N LYS A 19 -6.80 -8.40 2.59
CA LYS A 19 -7.98 -9.10 3.10
C LYS A 19 -9.22 -8.22 2.94
N PHE A 20 -9.19 -6.97 3.38
CA PHE A 20 -10.30 -6.04 3.18
C PHE A 20 -10.69 -5.92 1.70
N SER A 21 -9.72 -5.75 0.78
CA SER A 21 -9.98 -5.58 -0.66
C SER A 21 -10.66 -6.79 -1.30
N LYS A 22 -10.41 -7.99 -0.77
CA LYS A 22 -11.06 -9.23 -1.24
C LYS A 22 -12.52 -9.37 -0.78
N PHE A 23 -12.87 -8.83 0.40
CA PHE A 23 -14.11 -9.20 1.08
C PHE A 23 -15.13 -8.05 1.26
N TYR A 24 -14.72 -6.78 1.13
CA TYR A 24 -15.59 -5.64 1.47
C TYR A 24 -16.91 -5.58 0.71
N ALA A 25 -16.98 -6.13 -0.50
CA ALA A 25 -18.08 -5.89 -1.43
C ALA A 25 -19.45 -6.43 -0.99
N HIS A 26 -19.48 -7.41 -0.07
CA HIS A 26 -20.73 -7.92 0.50
C HIS A 26 -21.23 -7.09 1.69
N THR A 27 -20.36 -6.31 2.31
CA THR A 27 -20.68 -5.46 3.46
C THR A 27 -20.88 -4.00 3.05
N TYR A 28 -20.01 -3.46 2.20
CA TYR A 28 -19.97 -2.05 1.84
C TYR A 28 -20.25 -1.83 0.36
N LYS A 29 -21.19 -0.94 0.06
CA LYS A 29 -21.56 -0.52 -1.31
C LYS A 29 -20.79 0.72 -1.70
N LEU A 30 -19.47 0.57 -1.81
CA LEU A 30 -18.59 1.66 -2.23
C LEU A 30 -18.90 2.13 -3.66
N SER A 31 -18.80 3.44 -3.88
CA SER A 31 -18.83 4.04 -5.22
C SER A 31 -17.64 3.57 -6.07
N ASN A 32 -17.69 3.82 -7.38
CA ASN A 32 -16.56 3.53 -8.27
C ASN A 32 -15.25 4.19 -7.79
N THR A 33 -15.34 5.39 -7.24
CA THR A 33 -14.21 6.09 -6.62
C THR A 33 -13.72 5.34 -5.39
N GLY A 34 -14.59 4.96 -4.47
CA GLY A 34 -14.23 4.17 -3.28
C GLY A 34 -13.57 2.84 -3.62
N LYS A 35 -14.13 2.09 -4.58
CA LYS A 35 -13.53 0.84 -5.09
C LYS A 35 -12.12 1.06 -5.65
N ARG A 36 -11.93 2.12 -6.45
CA ARG A 36 -10.61 2.52 -6.95
C ARG A 36 -9.65 2.91 -5.82
N CYS A 37 -10.15 3.52 -4.75
CA CYS A 37 -9.32 3.90 -3.59
C CYS A 37 -8.90 2.69 -2.76
N VAL A 38 -9.73 1.64 -2.66
CA VAL A 38 -9.31 0.37 -2.03
C VAL A 38 -8.11 -0.21 -2.78
N SER A 39 -8.22 -0.36 -4.11
CA SER A 39 -7.09 -0.81 -4.94
C SER A 39 -5.93 0.19 -4.93
N GLY A 40 -6.22 1.49 -4.93
CA GLY A 40 -5.25 2.56 -4.95
C GLY A 40 -4.37 2.56 -3.70
N ALA A 41 -4.96 2.39 -2.51
CA ALA A 41 -4.20 2.29 -1.27
C ALA A 41 -3.14 1.17 -1.35
N GLN A 42 -3.52 0.02 -1.89
CA GLN A 42 -2.62 -1.13 -2.03
C GLN A 42 -1.57 -0.89 -3.12
N ASN A 43 -2.00 -0.46 -4.30
CA ASN A 43 -1.13 -0.33 -5.47
C ASN A 43 -0.10 0.80 -5.30
N HIS A 44 -0.50 1.93 -4.74
CA HIS A 44 0.42 3.04 -4.44
C HIS A 44 1.47 2.61 -3.41
N PHE A 45 1.08 1.88 -2.37
CA PHE A 45 2.04 1.35 -1.39
C PHE A 45 3.04 0.35 -2.01
N HIS A 46 2.56 -0.59 -2.84
CA HIS A 46 3.42 -1.54 -3.57
C HIS A 46 4.36 -0.84 -4.55
N LYS A 47 3.87 0.19 -5.25
CA LYS A 47 4.67 0.99 -6.17
C LYS A 47 5.76 1.74 -5.40
N ALA A 48 5.43 2.34 -4.26
CA ALA A 48 6.43 2.95 -3.39
C ALA A 48 7.51 1.95 -2.94
N ASN A 49 7.13 0.75 -2.49
CA ASN A 49 8.10 -0.28 -2.11
C ASN A 49 9.05 -0.63 -3.28
N THR A 50 8.49 -0.76 -4.49
CA THR A 50 9.28 -1.02 -5.71
C THR A 50 10.26 0.12 -6.02
N LEU A 51 9.81 1.37 -5.89
CA LEU A 51 10.64 2.56 -6.08
C LEU A 51 11.74 2.67 -5.02
N LEU A 52 11.48 2.31 -3.77
CA LEU A 52 12.49 2.28 -2.72
C LEU A 52 13.57 1.22 -3.00
N HIS A 53 13.18 0.04 -3.50
CA HIS A 53 14.16 -0.95 -3.96
C HIS A 53 14.96 -0.47 -5.17
N LEU A 54 14.34 0.27 -6.09
CA LEU A 54 15.04 0.89 -7.21
C LEU A 54 16.03 1.96 -6.72
N ALA A 55 15.62 2.82 -5.79
CA ALA A 55 16.50 3.84 -5.19
C ALA A 55 17.77 3.22 -4.62
N ASN A 56 17.64 2.14 -3.85
CA ASN A 56 18.79 1.40 -3.31
C ASN A 56 19.73 0.86 -4.41
N LYS A 57 19.18 0.42 -5.56
CA LYS A 57 19.99 -0.03 -6.70
C LYS A 57 20.72 1.11 -7.41
N LEU A 58 20.21 2.33 -7.33
CA LEU A 58 20.81 3.51 -7.95
C LEU A 58 21.93 4.14 -7.11
N VAL A 59 21.94 3.91 -5.79
CA VAL A 59 22.95 4.47 -4.87
C VAL A 59 24.40 4.31 -5.34
N PRO A 60 24.86 3.13 -5.82
CA PRO A 60 26.24 2.97 -6.27
C PRO A 60 26.63 3.91 -7.43
N ASN A 61 25.68 4.34 -8.25
CA ASN A 61 25.95 5.18 -9.42
C ASN A 61 26.33 6.62 -9.05
N LEU A 62 26.09 7.06 -7.81
CA LEU A 62 26.51 8.39 -7.36
C LEU A 62 28.04 8.58 -7.45
N ALA A 63 28.81 7.50 -7.39
CA ALA A 63 30.26 7.56 -7.58
C ALA A 63 30.65 8.02 -8.99
N LEU A 64 29.80 7.78 -10.00
CA LEU A 64 30.04 8.22 -11.38
C LEU A 64 29.93 9.74 -11.51
N ASP A 65 29.00 10.37 -10.78
CA ASP A 65 28.87 11.84 -10.76
C ASP A 65 30.11 12.48 -10.12
N VAL A 66 30.63 11.87 -9.04
CA VAL A 66 31.87 12.30 -8.37
C VAL A 66 33.09 12.12 -9.28
N GLN A 67 33.17 10.98 -9.98
CA GLN A 67 34.23 10.74 -10.95
C GLN A 67 34.21 11.80 -12.06
N GLU A 68 33.03 12.10 -12.62
CA GLU A 68 32.89 13.13 -13.65
C GLU A 68 33.36 14.49 -13.13
N LEU A 69 32.97 14.86 -11.90
CA LEU A 69 33.41 16.09 -11.26
C LEU A 69 34.94 16.16 -11.13
N ASN A 70 35.56 15.07 -10.68
CA ASN A 70 37.01 14.99 -10.49
C ASN A 70 37.78 15.05 -11.82
N GLU A 71 37.26 14.41 -12.87
CA GLU A 71 37.92 14.36 -14.19
C GLU A 71 37.76 15.65 -14.98
N LYS A 72 36.59 16.29 -14.90
CA LYS A 72 36.22 17.42 -15.77
C LYS A 72 36.17 18.76 -15.05
N GLY A 73 36.23 18.77 -13.72
CA GLY A 73 35.98 19.96 -12.89
C GLY A 73 34.51 20.37 -12.79
N PHE A 74 33.60 19.62 -13.42
CA PHE A 74 32.15 19.79 -13.34
C PHE A 74 31.46 18.42 -13.53
N SER A 75 30.23 18.28 -13.01
CA SER A 75 29.40 17.10 -13.20
C SER A 75 28.02 17.50 -13.70
N ARG A 76 27.41 16.67 -14.53
CA ARG A 76 26.00 16.84 -14.94
C ARG A 76 25.03 16.38 -13.85
N ALA A 77 25.53 15.72 -12.80
CA ALA A 77 24.75 15.20 -11.68
C ALA A 77 23.57 14.30 -12.10
N ALA A 78 23.72 13.58 -13.23
CA ALA A 78 22.63 12.82 -13.82
C ALA A 78 22.15 11.68 -12.88
N ASN A 79 23.08 10.97 -12.24
CA ASN A 79 22.75 9.85 -11.37
C ASN A 79 22.10 10.35 -10.06
N THR A 80 22.56 11.49 -9.57
CA THR A 80 21.97 12.21 -8.43
C THR A 80 20.53 12.61 -8.72
N SER A 81 20.26 13.23 -9.88
CA SER A 81 18.91 13.62 -10.27
C SER A 81 17.97 12.43 -10.45
N GLU A 82 18.45 11.34 -11.05
CA GLU A 82 17.67 10.09 -11.18
C GLU A 82 17.29 9.52 -9.81
N LEU A 83 18.24 9.46 -8.87
CA LEU A 83 17.98 8.99 -7.52
C LEU A 83 16.95 9.88 -6.81
N SER A 84 17.11 11.20 -6.88
CA SER A 84 16.18 12.16 -6.27
C SER A 84 14.76 12.01 -6.84
N ALA A 85 14.62 11.91 -8.16
CA ALA A 85 13.32 11.72 -8.81
C ALA A 85 12.63 10.41 -8.37
N VAL A 86 13.38 9.31 -8.24
CA VAL A 86 12.85 8.02 -7.74
C VAL A 86 12.43 8.12 -6.28
N ILE A 87 13.23 8.77 -5.44
CA ILE A 87 12.91 8.99 -4.02
C ILE A 87 11.64 9.83 -3.86
N GLU A 88 11.55 10.96 -4.55
CA GLU A 88 10.37 11.83 -4.52
C GLU A 88 9.13 11.10 -5.02
N SER A 89 9.27 10.34 -6.11
CA SER A 89 8.19 9.48 -6.61
C SER A 89 7.73 8.49 -5.54
N ALA A 90 8.65 7.85 -4.80
CA ALA A 90 8.28 6.94 -3.71
C ALA A 90 7.50 7.66 -2.60
N MET A 91 7.89 8.89 -2.24
CA MET A 91 7.16 9.72 -1.28
C MET A 91 5.75 10.07 -1.77
N LEU A 92 5.59 10.48 -3.04
CA LEU A 92 4.29 10.79 -3.62
C LEU A 92 3.36 9.57 -3.63
N GLU A 93 3.90 8.38 -3.92
CA GLU A 93 3.16 7.12 -3.90
C GLU A 93 2.76 6.72 -2.46
N LEU A 94 3.66 6.86 -1.48
CA LEU A 94 3.31 6.64 -0.08
C LEU A 94 2.19 7.57 0.39
N TYR A 95 2.24 8.86 0.04
CA TYR A 95 1.17 9.78 0.41
C TYR A 95 -0.15 9.44 -0.31
N SER A 96 -0.09 9.08 -1.59
CA SER A 96 -1.25 8.64 -2.38
C SER A 96 -1.96 7.44 -1.73
N SER A 97 -1.20 6.52 -1.13
CA SER A 97 -1.75 5.39 -0.39
C SER A 97 -2.56 5.82 0.84
N VAL A 98 -2.08 6.82 1.58
CA VAL A 98 -2.75 7.42 2.76
C VAL A 98 -4.03 8.14 2.34
N ASP A 99 -4.00 8.93 1.26
CA ASP A 99 -5.20 9.63 0.77
C ASP A 99 -6.27 8.65 0.29
N CYS A 100 -5.87 7.58 -0.40
CA CYS A 100 -6.77 6.51 -0.80
C CYS A 100 -7.42 5.81 0.40
N ALA A 101 -6.64 5.43 1.41
CA ALA A 101 -7.16 4.81 2.63
C ALA A 101 -8.16 5.73 3.34
N ARG A 102 -7.82 7.02 3.44
CA ARG A 102 -8.69 8.03 4.01
C ARG A 102 -9.98 8.20 3.20
N LYS A 103 -9.95 8.14 1.87
CA LYS A 103 -11.14 8.11 0.99
C LYS A 103 -12.07 6.95 1.33
N VAL A 104 -11.52 5.75 1.51
CA VAL A 104 -12.29 4.57 1.91
C VAL A 104 -12.95 4.80 3.27
N VAL A 105 -12.20 5.28 4.26
CA VAL A 105 -12.73 5.61 5.60
C VAL A 105 -13.87 6.63 5.52
N THR A 106 -13.64 7.78 4.87
CA THR A 106 -14.66 8.83 4.72
C THR A 106 -15.92 8.28 4.07
N GLU A 107 -15.77 7.49 3.00
CA GLU A 107 -16.90 6.94 2.27
C GLU A 107 -17.72 5.96 3.10
N ILE A 108 -17.07 5.03 3.82
CA ILE A 108 -17.76 4.10 4.73
C ILE A 108 -18.47 4.87 5.84
N CYS A 109 -17.76 5.78 6.52
CA CYS A 109 -18.34 6.55 7.61
C CYS A 109 -19.57 7.36 7.16
N GLN A 110 -19.48 8.07 6.04
CA GLN A 110 -20.56 8.95 5.58
C GLN A 110 -21.70 8.19 4.92
N LYS A 111 -21.41 7.18 4.09
CA LYS A 111 -22.43 6.52 3.26
C LYS A 111 -23.02 5.29 3.90
N GLU A 112 -22.22 4.49 4.59
CA GLU A 112 -22.65 3.22 5.18
C GLU A 112 -23.08 3.45 6.63
N TRP A 113 -22.26 4.16 7.42
CA TRP A 113 -22.56 4.45 8.84
C TRP A 113 -23.33 5.76 9.07
N LYS A 114 -23.61 6.52 8.00
CA LYS A 114 -24.39 7.77 8.03
C LYS A 114 -23.84 8.85 8.97
N LEU A 115 -22.54 8.82 9.26
CA LEU A 115 -21.86 9.78 10.12
C LEU A 115 -21.67 11.12 9.40
N GLN A 116 -22.28 12.17 9.94
CA GLN A 116 -22.08 13.54 9.46
C GLN A 116 -20.80 14.16 10.03
N GLY A 117 -20.29 15.22 9.40
CA GLY A 117 -19.17 16.00 9.94
C GLY A 117 -17.77 15.39 9.76
N VAL A 118 -17.66 14.20 9.16
CA VAL A 118 -16.39 13.56 8.76
C VAL A 118 -15.79 14.30 7.56
N PRO A 119 -14.58 14.87 7.64
CA PRO A 119 -13.97 15.59 6.51
C PRO A 119 -13.57 14.69 5.34
N ASP A 120 -13.66 15.22 4.12
CA ASP A 120 -13.16 14.56 2.90
C ASP A 120 -11.70 14.92 2.54
N SER A 121 -11.09 15.85 3.29
CA SER A 121 -9.67 16.17 3.17
C SER A 121 -8.87 15.40 4.22
N THR A 122 -7.80 14.72 3.79
CA THR A 122 -6.87 14.00 4.68
C THR A 122 -6.29 14.92 5.76
N ARG A 123 -5.84 16.13 5.38
CA ARG A 123 -5.39 17.16 6.33
C ARG A 123 -6.47 17.54 7.35
N LYS A 124 -7.70 17.79 6.90
CA LYS A 124 -8.79 18.18 7.81
C LYS A 124 -9.19 17.04 8.74
N LEU A 125 -9.19 15.79 8.27
CA LEU A 125 -9.49 14.62 9.09
C LEU A 125 -8.46 14.46 10.22
N PHE A 126 -7.17 14.42 9.87
CA PHE A 126 -6.08 14.29 10.83
C PHE A 126 -6.09 15.42 11.85
N LYS A 127 -6.26 16.66 11.38
CA LYS A 127 -6.36 17.82 12.27
C LYS A 127 -7.54 17.73 13.22
N LYS A 128 -8.75 17.38 12.75
CA LYS A 128 -9.93 17.28 13.62
C LYS A 128 -9.75 16.23 14.71
N ILE A 129 -9.11 15.10 14.41
CA ILE A 129 -8.86 14.05 15.41
C ILE A 129 -7.84 14.53 16.44
N LYS A 130 -6.72 15.12 15.99
CA LYS A 130 -5.68 15.65 16.89
C LYS A 130 -6.16 16.82 17.75
N ASP A 131 -7.07 17.63 17.23
CA ASP A 131 -7.69 18.74 17.97
C ASP A 131 -8.88 18.29 18.85
N GLU A 132 -9.17 16.99 18.96
CA GLU A 132 -10.32 16.42 19.71
C GLU A 132 -11.69 16.98 19.27
N LYS A 133 -11.80 17.37 17.99
CA LYS A 133 -13.00 17.96 17.36
C LYS A 133 -13.70 17.01 16.41
N MET A 134 -13.43 15.70 16.52
CA MET A 134 -14.11 14.69 15.73
C MET A 134 -15.51 14.43 16.29
N VAL A 135 -16.44 14.00 15.44
CA VAL A 135 -17.78 13.60 15.89
C VAL A 135 -17.69 12.41 16.85
N ALA A 136 -18.54 12.38 17.88
CA ALA A 136 -18.45 11.44 19.00
C ALA A 136 -18.47 9.97 18.54
N ASP A 137 -19.36 9.64 17.59
CA ASP A 137 -19.55 8.29 17.07
C ASP A 137 -18.48 7.85 16.05
N PHE A 138 -17.47 8.67 15.78
CA PHE A 138 -16.37 8.25 14.93
C PHE A 138 -15.58 7.12 15.61
N PRO A 139 -15.27 6.01 14.92
CA PRO A 139 -14.67 4.84 15.56
C PRO A 139 -13.35 5.11 16.24
N GLU A 140 -13.23 4.65 17.48
CA GLU A 140 -12.06 4.90 18.31
C GLU A 140 -10.79 4.28 17.72
N GLN A 141 -10.89 3.09 17.15
CA GLN A 141 -9.78 2.41 16.48
C GLN A 141 -9.22 3.25 15.31
N LEU A 142 -10.09 3.95 14.58
CA LEU A 142 -9.67 4.86 13.51
C LEU A 142 -9.06 6.15 14.06
N LYS A 143 -9.55 6.67 15.21
CA LYS A 143 -8.91 7.80 15.91
C LYS A 143 -7.50 7.43 16.33
N VAL A 144 -7.33 6.28 17.01
CA VAL A 144 -6.04 5.76 17.46
C VAL A 144 -5.06 5.63 16.29
N ALA A 145 -5.48 5.02 15.18
CA ALA A 145 -4.64 4.89 13.99
C ALA A 145 -4.13 6.25 13.46
N ILE A 146 -4.97 7.29 13.51
CA ILE A 146 -4.64 8.65 13.04
C ILE A 146 -3.81 9.42 14.06
N THR A 147 -4.12 9.31 15.35
CA THR A 147 -3.37 9.95 16.45
C THR A 147 -1.94 9.44 16.51
N GLU A 148 -1.73 8.13 16.35
CA GLU A 148 -0.41 7.52 16.37
C GLU A 148 0.42 7.76 15.10
N ALA A 149 -0.17 8.33 14.03
CA ALA A 149 0.54 8.76 12.84
C ALA A 149 1.30 10.09 13.10
N ASN A 150 2.27 10.06 14.02
CA ASN A 150 3.10 11.21 14.41
C ASN A 150 3.99 11.72 13.26
N TRP A 151 4.30 10.87 12.28
CA TRP A 151 5.04 11.17 11.06
C TRP A 151 4.26 12.01 10.03
N TYR A 152 2.93 12.05 10.14
CA TYR A 152 2.07 12.58 9.08
C TYR A 152 2.29 14.07 8.77
N GLU A 153 2.44 14.93 9.78
CA GLU A 153 2.51 16.38 9.52
C GLU A 153 3.81 16.76 8.80
N GLU A 154 4.94 16.22 9.26
CA GLU A 154 6.25 16.38 8.60
C GLU A 154 6.16 15.90 7.14
N PHE A 155 5.63 14.69 6.94
CA PHE A 155 5.52 14.10 5.61
C PHE A 155 4.56 14.86 4.68
N ARG A 156 3.44 15.38 5.22
CA ARG A 156 2.48 16.17 4.45
C ARG A 156 3.11 17.46 3.94
N VAL A 157 3.90 18.16 4.77
CA VAL A 157 4.58 19.39 4.35
C VAL A 157 5.54 19.09 3.20
N ILE A 158 6.34 18.04 3.31
CA ILE A 158 7.25 17.64 2.23
C ILE A 158 6.47 17.32 0.96
N ARG A 159 5.39 16.52 1.04
CA ARG A 159 4.58 16.17 -0.12
C ARG A 159 3.95 17.38 -0.80
N ASP A 160 3.32 18.27 -0.02
CA ASP A 160 2.68 19.48 -0.56
C ASP A 160 3.67 20.27 -1.41
N GLU A 161 4.93 20.36 -0.99
CA GLU A 161 5.95 21.11 -1.71
C GLU A 161 6.55 20.34 -2.89
N LEU A 162 6.79 19.03 -2.76
CA LEU A 162 7.23 18.17 -3.88
C LEU A 162 6.28 18.20 -5.08
N THR A 163 4.99 18.44 -4.86
CA THR A 163 4.01 18.53 -5.96
C THR A 163 4.06 19.84 -6.75
N HIS A 164 4.83 20.83 -6.30
CA HIS A 164 4.82 22.19 -6.83
C HIS A 164 6.20 22.72 -7.25
N GLN A 165 7.27 21.97 -7.01
CA GLN A 165 8.65 22.41 -7.19
C GLN A 165 9.44 21.43 -8.09
N ASP A 166 10.62 21.87 -8.53
CA ASP A 166 11.59 21.02 -9.24
C ASP A 166 12.17 19.95 -8.32
N THR A 167 12.76 18.90 -8.90
CA THR A 167 13.43 17.83 -8.15
C THR A 167 14.58 18.35 -7.28
N GLY A 168 14.69 17.83 -6.07
CA GLY A 168 15.80 18.07 -5.15
C GLY A 168 17.09 17.37 -5.60
N ASN A 169 18.08 17.38 -4.71
CA ASN A 169 19.39 16.79 -4.97
C ASN A 169 19.79 15.88 -3.81
N CYS A 170 20.26 14.68 -4.16
CA CYS A 170 20.90 13.77 -3.22
C CYS A 170 22.40 14.00 -3.17
N HIS A 171 23.00 13.85 -2.00
CA HIS A 171 24.45 13.87 -1.87
C HIS A 171 24.90 12.73 -0.98
N LYS A 172 25.92 11.99 -1.43
CA LYS A 172 26.55 10.95 -0.62
C LYS A 172 27.74 11.53 0.11
N ASP A 173 27.68 11.49 1.43
CA ASP A 173 28.79 11.81 2.30
C ASP A 173 29.89 10.74 2.17
N ASN A 174 31.13 11.15 1.91
CA ASN A 174 32.22 10.23 1.61
C ASN A 174 32.74 9.50 2.86
N ASP A 175 32.61 10.10 4.04
CA ASP A 175 33.16 9.56 5.29
C ASP A 175 32.19 8.57 5.93
N THR A 176 30.90 8.89 5.92
CA THR A 176 29.84 8.12 6.55
C THR A 176 29.07 7.22 5.57
N GLY A 177 29.14 7.50 4.27
CA GLY A 177 28.35 6.84 3.24
C GLY A 177 26.86 7.21 3.25
N THR A 178 26.45 8.10 4.16
CA THR A 178 25.07 8.56 4.31
C THR A 178 24.63 9.37 3.09
N ILE A 179 23.37 9.24 2.69
CA ILE A 179 22.81 10.01 1.59
C ILE A 179 21.89 11.06 2.16
N SER A 180 22.30 12.32 2.03
CA SER A 180 21.45 13.46 2.35
C SER A 180 20.60 13.83 1.15
N TYR A 181 19.48 14.50 1.42
CA TYR A 181 18.59 15.06 0.41
C TYR A 181 18.36 16.53 0.73
N MET A 182 18.59 17.39 -0.26
CA MET A 182 18.36 18.82 -0.17
C MET A 182 17.36 19.25 -1.23
N HIS A 183 16.42 20.09 -0.83
CA HIS A 183 15.50 20.73 -1.77
C HIS A 183 15.45 22.23 -1.54
N THR A 184 15.90 23.00 -2.54
CA THR A 184 16.03 24.46 -2.45
C THR A 184 14.70 25.19 -2.54
N GLY A 185 13.76 24.69 -3.34
CA GLY A 185 12.39 25.20 -3.45
C GLY A 185 11.51 24.97 -2.22
N ILE A 186 11.81 23.97 -1.40
CA ILE A 186 11.10 23.72 -0.14
C ILE A 186 11.76 24.52 0.97
N THR A 187 11.06 25.52 1.53
CA THR A 187 11.61 26.30 2.65
C THR A 187 10.85 26.03 3.95
N ASN A 188 11.61 25.75 5.02
CA ASN A 188 11.11 25.72 6.38
C ASN A 188 11.76 26.88 7.15
N GLN A 189 10.96 27.84 7.60
CA GLN A 189 11.44 29.05 8.30
C GLN A 189 12.53 29.81 7.51
N GLY A 190 12.42 29.85 6.18
CA GLY A 190 13.37 30.54 5.30
C GLY A 190 14.67 29.78 5.00
N ARG A 191 14.81 28.52 5.46
CA ARG A 191 15.92 27.63 5.09
C ARG A 191 15.44 26.52 4.20
N SER A 192 16.26 26.11 3.23
CA SER A 192 15.97 24.95 2.38
C SER A 192 15.77 23.68 3.22
N LEU A 193 14.89 22.79 2.76
CA LEU A 193 14.74 21.47 3.36
C LEU A 193 16.03 20.67 3.18
N ILE A 194 16.56 20.18 4.29
CA ILE A 194 17.69 19.26 4.33
C ILE A 194 17.26 18.06 5.17
N ILE A 195 17.39 16.86 4.60
CA ILE A 195 17.22 15.58 5.27
C ILE A 195 18.58 14.91 5.26
N ASP A 196 19.24 14.82 6.41
CA ASP A 196 20.62 14.35 6.51
C ASP A 196 20.79 12.89 6.08
N ASP A 197 19.79 12.05 6.38
CA ASP A 197 19.72 10.65 5.97
C ASP A 197 18.35 10.35 5.36
N ILE A 198 18.30 10.43 4.03
CA ILE A 198 17.06 10.27 3.28
C ILE A 198 16.51 8.85 3.36
N PHE A 199 17.37 7.83 3.43
CA PHE A 199 16.92 6.43 3.50
C PHE A 199 16.32 6.12 4.87
N LYS A 200 16.93 6.59 5.96
CA LYS A 200 16.35 6.49 7.30
C LYS A 200 15.03 7.25 7.42
N PHE A 201 14.93 8.42 6.78
CA PHE A 201 13.66 9.15 6.70
C PHE A 201 12.60 8.35 5.94
N LEU A 202 12.94 7.81 4.76
CA LEU A 202 12.03 6.99 3.95
C LEU A 202 11.58 5.74 4.71
N ASP A 203 12.47 5.06 5.44
CA ASP A 203 12.13 3.90 6.26
C ASP A 203 11.14 4.27 7.38
N LYS A 204 11.35 5.40 8.06
CA LYS A 204 10.40 5.93 9.06
C LYS A 204 9.03 6.15 8.44
N ILE A 205 8.95 6.82 7.30
CA ILE A 205 7.68 7.11 6.63
C ILE A 205 7.03 5.82 6.11
N PHE A 206 7.78 4.96 5.43
CA PHE A 206 7.29 3.69 4.89
C PHE A 206 6.66 2.83 5.99
N ASN A 207 7.38 2.63 7.11
CA ASN A 207 6.88 1.88 8.25
C ASN A 207 5.67 2.56 8.90
N GLY A 208 5.69 3.89 9.02
CA GLY A 208 4.58 4.67 9.52
C GLY A 208 3.30 4.50 8.70
N VAL A 209 3.42 4.58 7.36
CA VAL A 209 2.32 4.37 6.41
C VAL A 209 1.84 2.92 6.48
N ASN A 210 2.75 1.94 6.48
CA ASN A 210 2.41 0.52 6.59
C ASN A 210 1.58 0.24 7.85
N LEU A 211 2.03 0.75 9.00
CA LEU A 211 1.32 0.59 10.28
C LEU A 211 -0.04 1.28 10.26
N PHE A 212 -0.14 2.49 9.70
CA PHE A 212 -1.39 3.22 9.55
C PHE A 212 -2.39 2.44 8.68
N LEU A 213 -2.00 2.02 7.48
CA LEU A 213 -2.83 1.22 6.59
C LEU A 213 -3.23 -0.09 7.29
N GLY A 214 -2.26 -0.76 7.90
CA GLY A 214 -2.46 -2.00 8.65
C GLY A 214 -3.57 -1.87 9.68
N ARG A 215 -3.54 -0.82 10.51
CA ARG A 215 -4.53 -0.57 11.57
C ARG A 215 -5.89 -0.16 11.04
N VAL A 216 -5.94 0.76 10.07
CA VAL A 216 -7.19 1.21 9.46
C VAL A 216 -7.92 0.00 8.86
N PHE A 217 -7.23 -0.77 8.03
CA PHE A 217 -7.86 -1.90 7.35
C PHE A 217 -8.03 -3.12 8.26
N ALA A 218 -7.23 -3.28 9.33
CA ALA A 218 -7.52 -4.28 10.36
C ALA A 218 -8.89 -4.02 10.99
N TYR A 219 -9.14 -2.78 11.42
CA TYR A 219 -10.43 -2.41 12.00
C TYR A 219 -11.56 -2.57 11.00
N LEU A 220 -11.43 -2.02 9.79
CA LEU A 220 -12.47 -2.15 8.75
C LEU A 220 -12.70 -3.60 8.31
N TYR A 221 -11.73 -4.49 8.50
CA TYR A 221 -11.90 -5.91 8.25
C TYR A 221 -12.77 -6.58 9.32
N THR A 222 -12.65 -6.16 10.58
CA THR A 222 -13.48 -6.69 11.68
C THR A 222 -14.97 -6.35 11.57
N THR A 223 -15.31 -5.34 10.76
CA THR A 223 -16.67 -4.88 10.55
C THR A 223 -17.33 -5.52 9.32
N LEU A 224 -16.63 -6.41 8.62
CA LEU A 224 -17.17 -7.12 7.46
C LEU A 224 -18.15 -8.22 7.89
N SER A 225 -19.19 -8.40 7.09
CA SER A 225 -20.08 -9.55 7.18
C SER A 225 -19.34 -10.82 6.78
N ASP A 226 -19.56 -11.91 7.52
CA ASP A 226 -18.87 -13.18 7.29
C ASP A 226 -19.50 -14.02 6.16
N GLU A 227 -19.68 -13.38 5.01
CA GLU A 227 -20.35 -13.93 3.83
C GLU A 227 -19.35 -14.56 2.85
N PRO A 228 -19.68 -15.70 2.21
CA PRO A 228 -18.79 -16.33 1.24
C PRO A 228 -18.57 -15.46 0.00
N VAL A 229 -17.30 -15.17 -0.32
CA VAL A 229 -16.90 -14.44 -1.53
C VAL A 229 -16.13 -15.35 -2.46
N ARG A 230 -16.43 -15.26 -3.77
CA ARG A 230 -15.69 -16.00 -4.79
C ARG A 230 -14.27 -15.45 -4.92
N GLN A 231 -13.26 -16.31 -4.73
CA GLN A 231 -11.85 -16.01 -4.91
C GLN A 231 -11.22 -16.95 -5.93
N ILE A 232 -10.23 -16.46 -6.67
CA ILE A 232 -9.45 -17.28 -7.62
C ILE A 232 -8.38 -18.04 -6.85
N CYS A 233 -8.44 -19.38 -6.91
CA CYS A 233 -7.43 -20.28 -6.34
C CYS A 233 -6.07 -20.12 -7.04
N GLY A 234 -6.11 -20.06 -8.37
CA GLY A 234 -4.93 -20.08 -9.22
C GLY A 234 -5.31 -20.39 -10.67
N ILE A 235 -4.30 -20.34 -11.54
CA ILE A 235 -4.38 -20.79 -12.92
C ILE A 235 -3.51 -22.05 -13.03
N PHE A 236 -4.12 -23.19 -13.36
CA PHE A 236 -3.44 -24.47 -13.52
C PHE A 236 -3.75 -25.01 -14.91
N GLU A 237 -2.71 -25.33 -15.67
CA GLU A 237 -2.83 -25.82 -17.06
C GLU A 237 -3.72 -24.93 -17.95
N GLY A 238 -3.61 -23.61 -17.77
CA GLY A 238 -4.37 -22.62 -18.54
C GLY A 238 -5.83 -22.42 -18.08
N ARG A 239 -6.28 -23.08 -17.01
CA ARG A 239 -7.63 -22.90 -16.46
C ARG A 239 -7.62 -22.18 -15.11
N ALA A 240 -8.52 -21.22 -14.94
CA ALA A 240 -8.71 -20.53 -13.68
C ALA A 240 -9.65 -21.33 -12.76
N TYR A 241 -9.19 -21.60 -11.54
CA TYR A 241 -9.98 -22.30 -10.53
C TYR A 241 -10.44 -21.32 -9.47
N THR A 242 -11.65 -21.52 -8.94
CA THR A 242 -12.22 -20.62 -7.93
C THR A 242 -12.76 -21.38 -6.73
N ARG A 243 -12.89 -20.67 -5.60
CA ARG A 243 -13.52 -21.12 -4.37
C ARG A 243 -14.44 -20.04 -3.84
N PHE A 244 -15.42 -20.41 -3.03
CA PHE A 244 -16.11 -19.50 -2.14
C PHE A 244 -15.42 -19.54 -0.78
N VAL A 245 -15.14 -18.40 -0.18
CA VAL A 245 -14.48 -18.35 1.12
C VAL A 245 -14.99 -17.16 1.92
N ARG A 246 -15.22 -17.35 3.21
CA ARG A 246 -15.62 -16.28 4.14
C ARG A 246 -14.41 -15.53 4.69
N PRO A 247 -14.58 -14.29 5.16
CA PRO A 247 -13.53 -13.58 5.91
C PRO A 247 -12.91 -14.42 7.04
N SER A 248 -13.73 -15.07 7.87
CA SER A 248 -13.29 -15.88 9.02
C SER A 248 -12.46 -17.11 8.61
N GLU A 249 -12.67 -17.61 7.40
CA GLU A 249 -11.98 -18.79 6.84
C GLU A 249 -10.69 -18.42 6.09
N ALA A 250 -10.48 -17.13 5.77
CA ALA A 250 -9.34 -16.66 4.99
C ALA A 250 -8.05 -16.53 5.82
N ILE A 251 -7.61 -17.65 6.38
CA ILE A 251 -6.42 -17.78 7.23
C ILE A 251 -5.29 -18.45 6.44
N ASP A 252 -5.56 -19.58 5.79
CA ASP A 252 -4.58 -20.37 5.05
C ASP A 252 -5.16 -20.89 3.72
N PHE A 253 -4.36 -21.67 2.98
CA PHE A 253 -4.80 -22.26 1.71
C PHE A 253 -6.02 -23.18 1.82
N ASN A 254 -6.38 -23.65 3.00
CA ASN A 254 -7.41 -24.65 3.20
C ASN A 254 -8.81 -24.06 3.40
N GLY A 255 -8.90 -22.74 3.58
CA GLY A 255 -10.16 -22.03 3.77
C GLY A 255 -11.13 -22.12 2.58
N GLY A 256 -12.41 -22.20 2.90
CA GLY A 256 -13.54 -22.12 1.97
C GLY A 256 -14.00 -23.44 1.37
N VAL A 257 -14.69 -23.32 0.23
CA VAL A 257 -15.36 -24.39 -0.51
C VAL A 257 -15.04 -24.25 -2.00
N CYS A 258 -14.57 -25.32 -2.63
CA CYS A 258 -14.23 -25.36 -4.05
C CYS A 258 -15.48 -25.12 -4.91
N ALA A 259 -15.41 -24.17 -5.85
CA ALA A 259 -16.55 -23.80 -6.70
C ALA A 259 -16.59 -24.56 -8.03
N VAL A 260 -15.68 -25.52 -8.24
CA VAL A 260 -15.49 -26.26 -9.50
C VAL A 260 -15.27 -27.76 -9.28
N LYS A 261 -15.76 -28.30 -8.16
CA LYS A 261 -15.60 -29.71 -7.81
C LYS A 261 -16.17 -30.65 -8.86
N ASP A 262 -17.40 -30.40 -9.31
CA ASP A 262 -18.09 -31.25 -10.29
C ASP A 262 -17.34 -31.30 -11.63
N ALA A 263 -16.81 -30.15 -12.07
CA ALA A 263 -16.00 -30.09 -13.28
C ALA A 263 -14.69 -30.86 -13.11
N LEU A 264 -14.06 -30.80 -11.93
CA LEU A 264 -12.80 -31.50 -11.65
C LEU A 264 -12.95 -33.02 -11.51
N ALA A 265 -14.16 -33.54 -11.31
CA ALA A 265 -14.42 -34.98 -11.21
C ALA A 265 -14.53 -35.68 -12.59
N LEU A 266 -14.57 -34.92 -13.69
CA LEU A 266 -14.70 -35.47 -15.04
C LEU A 266 -13.32 -35.87 -15.62
N PRO A 267 -13.17 -37.07 -16.24
CA PRO A 267 -11.90 -37.57 -16.76
C PRO A 267 -11.22 -36.66 -17.80
N GLU A 268 -12.02 -35.89 -18.56
CA GLU A 268 -11.52 -34.96 -19.57
C GLU A 268 -11.01 -33.61 -19.02
N ASN A 269 -11.14 -33.34 -17.72
CA ASN A 269 -10.78 -32.04 -17.15
C ASN A 269 -9.37 -32.05 -16.51
N PRO A 270 -8.59 -30.98 -16.71
CA PRO A 270 -7.24 -30.89 -16.17
C PRO A 270 -7.25 -30.91 -14.66
N ASN A 271 -6.32 -31.68 -14.09
CA ASN A 271 -6.23 -31.90 -12.67
C ASN A 271 -5.70 -30.65 -11.97
N CYS A 272 -6.49 -30.10 -11.05
CA CYS A 272 -5.98 -29.15 -10.08
C CYS A 272 -4.85 -29.84 -9.28
N ALA A 273 -3.64 -29.25 -9.30
CA ALA A 273 -2.46 -29.82 -8.64
C ALA A 273 -2.64 -30.00 -7.10
N PHE A 274 -3.65 -29.36 -6.52
CA PHE A 274 -3.94 -29.41 -5.09
C PHE A 274 -5.13 -30.30 -4.73
N MET A 275 -5.73 -31.03 -5.68
CA MET A 275 -6.95 -31.81 -5.43
C MET A 275 -6.83 -32.78 -4.25
N GLY A 276 -5.68 -33.46 -4.12
CA GLY A 276 -5.42 -34.43 -3.05
C GLY A 276 -5.02 -33.83 -1.70
N THR A 277 -4.85 -32.50 -1.59
CA THR A 277 -4.38 -31.85 -0.35
C THR A 277 -5.19 -30.60 0.03
N CYS A 278 -6.21 -30.23 -0.75
CA CYS A 278 -6.96 -28.99 -0.58
C CYS A 278 -8.26 -29.25 0.19
N LYS A 279 -8.35 -28.82 1.45
CA LYS A 279 -9.58 -29.00 2.24
C LYS A 279 -10.79 -28.29 1.64
N ALA A 280 -10.60 -27.18 0.91
CA ALA A 280 -11.71 -26.53 0.21
C ALA A 280 -12.35 -27.45 -0.83
N PHE A 281 -11.58 -28.36 -1.46
CA PHE A 281 -12.12 -29.37 -2.37
C PHE A 281 -12.87 -30.48 -1.62
N GLU A 282 -12.36 -30.91 -0.47
CA GLU A 282 -13.03 -31.87 0.41
C GLU A 282 -14.37 -31.33 0.92
N ASN A 283 -14.40 -30.07 1.36
CA ASN A 283 -15.56 -29.37 1.92
C ASN A 283 -16.72 -29.14 0.93
N ALA A 284 -16.46 -29.21 -0.38
CA ALA A 284 -17.52 -29.05 -1.37
C ALA A 284 -18.42 -30.29 -1.36
N CYS A 285 -19.67 -30.14 -0.94
CA CYS A 285 -20.67 -31.21 -1.04
C CYS A 285 -20.99 -31.52 -2.52
N ILE A 286 -21.41 -32.77 -2.77
CA ILE A 286 -22.02 -33.21 -4.03
C ILE A 286 -23.46 -32.70 -4.07
#